data_AF-A0A7Y4R3W3-F1
#
_entry.id   AF-A0A7Y4R3W3-F1
#
_cell.length_a   1.000
_cell.length_b   1.000
_cell.length_c   1.000
_cell.angle_alpha   90.00
_cell.angle_beta   90.00
_cell.angle_gamma   90.00
#
_symmetry.space_group_name_H-M   'P 1'
#
loop_
_entity.id
_entity.type
_entity.pdbx_description
1 polymer ?
#
loop_
_entity_poly.entity_id
_entity_poly.type
_entity_poly.pdbx_seq_one_letter_code
_entity_poly.pdbx_strand_id
1 'polypeptide(L)'
;MKQTLTTFLLLFTTTTLFSQLNNTQLYSGVDNIKTVSGLTRAQGKLKLSKQHSDSLNYGVIQTNWSIKKSKKDTVIYLLTLSVADTIFYSEFYKPYLSDDFESWYYRKLHVTIDSTVFESLNKLKNGLLEFQQLTHLPNRGIFGYACYASGTMPEDGMKMLELVDKREAIELEKWLRDINPVKQVYSYLGLKLLQARDSISLTDETTQLMRELETSSKLVYSCSGCTFWDFVPIKSQLTTDNINRFIERNKKTK
;
A
#
# COMPACT_ATOMS: atom_id res chain seq x y z
N MET A 1 47.75 12.07 39.46
CA MET A 1 46.97 11.36 38.42
C MET A 1 45.50 11.73 38.57
N LYS A 2 44.97 12.60 37.70
CA LYS A 2 43.54 12.73 37.39
C LYS A 2 43.38 13.82 36.33
N GLN A 3 43.33 13.41 35.07
CA GLN A 3 42.76 14.16 33.97
C GLN A 3 42.27 13.14 32.93
N THR A 4 41.39 13.59 32.04
CA THR A 4 40.72 12.89 30.93
C THR A 4 39.53 12.00 31.28
N LEU A 5 38.38 12.63 31.55
CA LEU A 5 37.07 12.04 31.24
C LEU A 5 35.99 13.13 31.04
N THR A 6 36.20 14.08 30.11
CA THR A 6 35.18 15.14 29.85
C THR A 6 35.21 15.65 28.42
N THR A 7 35.39 14.76 27.44
CA THR A 7 35.39 15.16 26.01
C THR A 7 34.53 14.26 25.13
N PHE A 8 34.01 13.14 25.64
CA PHE A 8 33.24 12.17 24.84
C PHE A 8 31.73 12.45 24.75
N LEU A 9 31.15 13.28 25.63
CA LEU A 9 29.69 13.50 25.68
C LEU A 9 29.17 14.57 24.69
N LEU A 10 30.03 15.48 24.22
CA LEU A 10 29.65 16.57 23.31
C LEU A 10 29.66 16.18 21.82
N LEU A 11 30.33 15.09 21.45
CA LEU A 11 30.41 14.62 20.06
C LEU A 11 29.17 13.81 19.64
N PHE A 12 28.48 13.15 20.58
CA PHE A 12 27.29 12.37 20.25
C PHE A 12 26.02 13.21 20.08
N THR A 13 25.86 14.31 20.83
CA THR A 13 24.67 15.18 20.73
C THR A 13 24.65 16.02 19.45
N THR A 14 25.80 16.41 18.92
CA THR A 14 25.88 17.21 17.68
C THR A 14 25.47 16.38 16.46
N THR A 15 25.90 15.12 16.36
CA THR A 15 25.60 14.28 15.19
C THR A 15 24.12 13.94 15.03
N THR A 16 23.37 13.79 16.14
CA THR A 16 21.92 13.54 16.11
C THR A 16 21.15 14.78 15.68
N LEU A 17 21.51 15.96 16.20
CA LEU A 17 20.91 17.24 15.83
C LEU A 17 21.12 17.60 14.35
N PHE A 18 22.34 17.41 13.82
CA PHE A 18 22.62 17.65 12.39
C PHE A 18 21.87 16.67 11.47
N SER A 19 21.68 15.42 11.91
CA SER A 19 20.89 14.44 11.15
C SER A 19 19.41 14.81 11.10
N GLN A 20 18.85 15.31 12.21
CA GLN A 20 17.48 15.81 12.28
C GLN A 20 17.28 17.06 11.42
N LEU A 21 18.19 18.03 11.49
CA LEU A 21 18.10 19.27 10.70
C LEU A 21 18.07 19.00 9.19
N ASN A 22 18.91 18.08 8.72
CA ASN A 22 18.98 17.70 7.30
C ASN A 22 17.72 16.96 6.82
N ASN A 23 17.03 16.22 7.71
CA ASN A 23 15.77 15.57 7.39
C ASN A 23 14.64 16.60 7.24
N THR A 24 14.55 17.55 8.17
CA THR A 24 13.51 18.59 8.15
C THR A 24 13.59 19.46 6.89
N GLN A 25 14.81 19.76 6.42
CA GLN A 25 15.01 20.49 5.16
C GLN A 25 14.61 19.66 3.93
N LEU A 26 14.90 18.36 3.93
CA LEU A 26 14.47 17.45 2.85
C LEU A 26 12.94 17.37 2.77
N TYR A 27 12.29 17.14 3.92
CA TYR A 27 10.83 17.00 3.98
C TYR A 27 10.15 18.29 3.54
N SER A 28 10.53 19.43 4.11
CA SER A 28 9.97 20.74 3.70
C SER A 28 10.24 21.05 2.23
N GLY A 29 11.41 20.69 1.69
CA GLY A 29 11.72 20.83 0.27
C GLY A 29 10.78 20.04 -0.65
N VAL A 30 10.37 18.84 -0.25
CA VAL A 30 9.41 18.00 -0.98
C VAL A 30 7.97 18.46 -0.76
N ASP A 31 7.59 18.83 0.47
CA ASP A 31 6.22 19.23 0.81
C ASP A 31 5.78 20.51 0.06
N ASN A 32 6.74 21.36 -0.32
CA ASN A 32 6.51 22.54 -1.15
C ASN A 32 6.26 22.21 -2.62
N ILE A 33 6.53 20.98 -3.06
CA ILE A 33 6.32 20.53 -4.44
C ILE A 33 5.00 19.77 -4.51
N LYS A 34 3.98 20.42 -5.08
CA LYS A 34 2.61 19.89 -5.11
C LYS A 34 2.27 18.98 -6.28
N THR A 35 3.23 18.70 -7.18
CA THR A 35 2.97 17.85 -8.35
C THR A 35 4.05 16.80 -8.60
N VAL A 36 3.68 15.67 -9.19
CA VAL A 36 4.62 14.58 -9.55
C VAL A 36 5.61 15.07 -10.62
N SER A 37 5.14 15.85 -11.60
CA SER A 37 6.00 16.51 -12.58
C SER A 37 6.99 17.47 -11.92
N GLY A 38 6.57 18.20 -10.88
CA GLY A 38 7.42 19.06 -10.07
C GLY A 38 8.53 18.27 -9.36
N LEU A 39 8.19 17.13 -8.75
CA LEU A 39 9.17 16.25 -8.10
C LEU A 39 10.18 15.69 -9.10
N THR A 40 9.68 15.31 -10.29
CA THR A 40 10.52 14.83 -11.38
C THR A 40 11.53 15.90 -11.81
N ARG A 41 11.10 17.17 -11.97
CA ARG A 41 12.01 18.29 -12.28
C ARG A 41 13.02 18.55 -11.16
N ALA A 42 12.62 18.36 -9.90
CA ALA A 42 13.48 18.57 -8.74
C ALA A 42 14.41 17.38 -8.42
N GLN A 43 14.35 16.28 -9.18
CA GLN A 43 14.99 15.02 -8.81
C GLN A 43 16.50 15.13 -8.56
N GLY A 44 17.21 15.89 -9.40
CA GLY A 44 18.65 16.10 -9.26
C GLY A 44 19.01 16.90 -8.01
N LYS A 45 18.23 17.96 -7.72
CA LYS A 45 18.43 18.82 -6.55
C LYS A 45 18.16 18.07 -5.24
N LEU A 46 17.13 17.23 -5.22
CA LEU A 46 16.69 16.50 -4.04
C LEU A 46 17.26 15.08 -3.93
N LYS A 47 18.08 14.65 -4.91
CA LYS A 47 18.60 13.28 -5.04
C LYS A 47 17.50 12.22 -5.01
N LEU A 48 16.34 12.54 -5.61
CA LEU A 48 15.25 11.61 -5.80
C LEU A 48 15.54 10.72 -7.01
N SER A 49 15.11 9.47 -6.92
CA SER A 49 15.07 8.56 -8.07
C SER A 49 13.72 7.85 -8.07
N LYS A 50 12.93 8.07 -9.12
CA LYS A 50 11.65 7.38 -9.31
C LYS A 50 11.90 5.88 -9.48
N GLN A 51 11.22 5.06 -8.68
CA GLN A 51 11.31 3.61 -8.75
C GLN A 51 10.26 3.05 -9.71
N HIS A 52 8.98 3.33 -9.42
CA HIS A 52 7.86 2.93 -10.25
C HIS A 52 6.61 3.78 -9.92
N SER A 53 5.60 3.68 -10.78
CA SER A 53 4.27 4.23 -10.55
C SER A 53 3.21 3.19 -10.84
N ASP A 54 2.14 3.18 -10.05
CA ASP A 54 1.00 2.31 -10.28
C ASP A 54 -0.30 3.10 -10.26
N SER A 55 -1.23 2.64 -11.08
CA SER A 55 -2.61 3.13 -11.05
C SER A 55 -3.41 2.39 -9.99
N LEU A 56 -3.97 3.13 -9.04
CA LEU A 56 -4.87 2.64 -8.01
C LEU A 56 -6.33 2.90 -8.40
N ASN A 57 -7.26 2.72 -7.47
CA ASN A 57 -8.64 3.10 -7.72
C ASN A 57 -8.81 4.62 -7.89
N TYR A 58 -9.94 5.02 -8.48
CA TYR A 58 -10.35 6.44 -8.58
C TYR A 58 -9.40 7.37 -9.35
N GLY A 59 -8.56 6.81 -10.22
CA GLY A 59 -7.57 7.60 -10.96
C GLY A 59 -6.41 8.09 -10.09
N VAL A 60 -6.26 7.55 -8.88
CA VAL A 60 -5.11 7.84 -8.03
C VAL A 60 -3.89 7.11 -8.59
N ILE A 61 -2.79 7.85 -8.73
CA ILE A 61 -1.48 7.31 -9.09
C ILE A 61 -0.60 7.31 -7.85
N GLN A 62 -0.14 6.13 -7.45
CA GLN A 62 0.95 6.00 -6.48
C GLN A 62 2.28 6.08 -7.23
N THR A 63 3.21 6.87 -6.73
CA THR A 63 4.60 6.88 -7.21
C THR A 63 5.54 6.64 -6.04
N ASN A 64 6.46 5.69 -6.22
CA ASN A 64 7.48 5.38 -5.25
C ASN A 64 8.82 5.96 -5.69
N TRP A 65 9.53 6.57 -4.75
CA TRP A 65 10.79 7.26 -4.95
C TRP A 65 11.81 6.78 -3.92
N SER A 66 13.08 6.73 -4.30
CA SER A 66 14.20 6.52 -3.39
C SER A 66 15.03 7.80 -3.27
N ILE A 67 15.56 8.06 -2.09
CA ILE A 67 16.41 9.21 -1.78
C ILE A 67 17.71 8.68 -1.19
N LYS A 68 18.82 8.79 -1.94
CA LYS A 68 20.14 8.33 -1.49
C LYS A 68 20.85 9.42 -0.68
N LYS A 69 21.17 9.14 0.58
CA LYS A 69 22.02 10.00 1.40
C LYS A 69 23.50 9.70 1.18
N SER A 70 24.29 10.74 0.92
CA SER A 70 25.66 10.68 0.40
C SER A 70 26.75 10.13 1.34
N LYS A 71 26.44 9.61 2.54
CA LYS A 71 27.49 9.21 3.50
C LYS A 71 27.32 7.86 4.22
N LYS A 72 26.16 7.17 4.13
CA LYS A 72 25.90 5.96 4.96
C LYS A 72 25.00 4.89 4.30
N ASP A 73 24.93 4.82 2.97
CA ASP A 73 24.05 3.89 2.22
C ASP A 73 22.59 3.85 2.71
N THR A 74 22.17 4.89 3.42
CA THR A 74 20.85 4.95 4.01
C THR A 74 19.91 5.51 2.95
N VAL A 75 19.05 4.63 2.44
CA VAL A 75 17.98 5.01 1.53
C VAL A 75 16.75 5.38 2.35
N ILE A 76 16.25 6.60 2.14
CA ILE A 76 14.91 7.00 2.57
C ILE A 76 14.01 6.84 1.35
N TYR A 77 12.81 6.34 1.55
CA TYR A 77 11.83 6.25 0.49
C TYR A 77 10.77 7.33 0.68
N LEU A 78 10.24 7.80 -0.45
CA LEU A 78 9.10 8.69 -0.50
C LEU A 78 8.03 7.98 -1.34
N LEU A 79 6.82 7.92 -0.81
CA LEU A 79 5.63 7.57 -1.55
C LEU A 79 4.78 8.81 -1.75
N THR A 80 4.22 8.96 -2.94
CA THR A 80 3.24 10.02 -3.22
C THR A 80 1.99 9.44 -3.84
N LEU A 81 0.82 9.89 -3.41
CA LEU A 81 -0.44 9.68 -4.11
C LEU A 81 -0.86 10.97 -4.80
N SER A 82 -1.29 10.83 -6.04
CA SER A 82 -1.65 11.97 -6.89
C SER A 82 -2.88 11.70 -7.73
N VAL A 83 -3.60 12.76 -8.08
CA VAL A 83 -4.70 12.75 -9.06
C VAL A 83 -4.39 13.85 -10.07
N ALA A 84 -4.41 13.51 -11.37
CA ALA A 84 -4.13 14.45 -12.46
C ALA A 84 -2.82 15.26 -12.23
N ASP A 85 -1.74 14.58 -11.84
CA ASP A 85 -0.41 15.13 -11.47
C ASP A 85 -0.32 15.84 -10.11
N THR A 86 -1.44 16.25 -9.50
CA THR A 86 -1.46 16.91 -8.19
C THR A 86 -1.29 15.90 -7.06
N ILE A 87 -0.25 16.09 -6.24
CA ILE A 87 0.04 15.27 -5.06
C ILE A 87 -0.88 15.72 -3.93
N PHE A 88 -1.65 14.79 -3.38
CA PHE A 88 -2.50 15.03 -2.21
C PHE A 88 -2.05 14.27 -0.97
N TYR A 89 -1.13 13.32 -1.12
CA TYR A 89 -0.57 12.56 -0.02
C TYR A 89 0.91 12.28 -0.28
N SER A 90 1.75 12.45 0.73
CA SER A 90 3.13 12.00 0.73
C SER A 90 3.48 11.31 2.04
N GLU A 91 4.26 10.22 1.95
CA GLU A 91 4.79 9.50 3.10
C GLU A 91 6.28 9.23 2.89
N PHE A 92 7.11 9.73 3.81
CA PHE A 92 8.50 9.34 3.93
C PHE A 92 8.62 8.17 4.89
N TYR A 93 9.38 7.16 4.49
CA TYR A 93 9.58 5.98 5.30
C TYR A 93 10.99 5.40 5.12
N LYS A 94 11.39 4.56 6.06
CA LYS A 94 12.65 3.82 6.02
C LYS A 94 12.42 2.35 6.35
N PRO A 95 12.96 1.41 5.53
CA PRO A 95 12.93 0.01 5.88
C PRO A 95 13.82 -0.25 7.11
N TYR A 96 13.33 -1.08 8.00
CA TYR A 96 13.99 -1.58 9.19
C TYR A 96 13.82 -3.09 9.19
N LEU A 97 14.93 -3.81 9.35
CA LEU A 97 14.88 -5.24 9.56
C LEU A 97 14.56 -5.45 11.04
N SER A 98 13.55 -6.27 11.31
CA SER A 98 13.13 -6.67 12.64
C SER A 98 14.31 -7.16 13.49
N ASP A 99 14.18 -7.06 14.82
CA ASP A 99 15.23 -7.50 15.74
C ASP A 99 15.45 -9.02 15.68
N ASP A 100 14.45 -9.78 15.23
CA ASP A 100 14.55 -11.21 14.92
C ASP A 100 15.14 -11.51 13.53
N PHE A 101 15.43 -10.48 12.72
CA PHE A 101 15.92 -10.58 11.33
C PHE A 101 15.01 -11.33 10.36
N GLU A 102 13.78 -11.66 10.75
CA GLU A 102 12.85 -12.44 9.94
C GLU A 102 11.92 -11.58 9.08
N SER A 103 11.78 -10.28 9.36
CA SER A 103 10.78 -9.43 8.71
C SER A 103 11.26 -7.99 8.46
N TRP A 104 10.94 -7.47 7.28
CA TRP A 104 11.16 -6.06 6.96
C TRP A 104 9.95 -5.22 7.37
N TYR A 105 10.16 -4.27 8.27
CA TYR A 105 9.20 -3.25 8.66
C TYR A 105 9.52 -1.93 7.98
N TYR A 106 8.50 -1.10 7.76
CA TYR A 106 8.67 0.25 7.24
C TYR A 106 8.30 1.25 8.32
N ARG A 107 9.31 1.95 8.84
CA ARG A 107 9.09 3.02 9.81
C ARG A 107 8.72 4.31 9.08
N LYS A 108 7.53 4.83 9.36
CA LYS A 108 7.11 6.15 8.91
C LYS A 108 7.95 7.23 9.57
N LEU A 109 8.37 8.21 8.77
CA LEU A 109 9.22 9.32 9.20
C LEU A 109 8.49 10.66 9.15
N HIS A 110 7.71 10.88 8.10
CA HIS A 110 6.96 12.11 7.86
C HIS A 110 5.79 11.82 6.93
N VAL A 111 4.62 12.39 7.21
CA VAL A 111 3.41 12.22 6.38
C VAL A 111 2.78 13.59 6.18
N THR A 112 2.44 13.90 4.94
CA THR A 112 1.67 15.10 4.60
C THR A 112 0.45 14.72 3.79
N ILE A 113 -0.65 15.40 4.07
CA ILE A 113 -1.90 15.30 3.31
C ILE A 113 -2.38 16.71 2.95
N ASP A 114 -2.79 16.89 1.70
CA ASP A 114 -3.53 18.06 1.27
C ASP A 114 -5.02 17.78 1.51
N SER A 115 -5.56 18.35 2.59
CA SER A 115 -6.96 18.11 2.98
C SER A 115 -7.94 18.61 1.94
N THR A 116 -7.64 19.70 1.23
CA THR A 116 -8.54 20.26 0.21
C THR A 116 -8.67 19.33 -0.99
N VAL A 117 -7.55 18.80 -1.50
CA VAL A 117 -7.58 17.83 -2.61
C VAL A 117 -8.20 16.51 -2.14
N PHE A 118 -7.85 16.05 -0.93
CA PHE A 118 -8.41 14.82 -0.37
C PHE A 118 -9.93 14.90 -0.19
N GLU A 119 -10.45 15.98 0.41
CA GLU A 119 -11.90 16.19 0.59
C GLU A 119 -12.62 16.31 -0.75
N SER A 120 -12.03 16.99 -1.73
CA SER A 120 -12.59 17.11 -3.08
C SER A 120 -12.69 15.74 -3.75
N LEU A 121 -11.62 14.94 -3.66
CA LEU A 121 -11.60 13.57 -4.17
C LEU A 121 -12.61 12.69 -3.44
N ASN A 122 -12.68 12.79 -2.10
CA ASN A 122 -13.58 12.00 -1.29
C ASN A 122 -15.04 12.33 -1.60
N LYS A 123 -15.38 13.61 -1.80
CA LYS A 123 -16.72 14.06 -2.23
C LYS A 123 -17.08 13.51 -3.60
N LEU A 124 -16.17 13.59 -4.57
CA LEU A 124 -16.38 13.01 -5.91
C LEU A 124 -16.60 11.49 -5.87
N LYS A 125 -16.11 10.84 -4.81
CA LYS A 125 -16.24 9.41 -4.57
C LYS A 125 -17.20 9.10 -3.42
N ASN A 126 -18.16 9.98 -3.12
CA ASN A 126 -19.22 9.76 -2.14
C ASN A 126 -18.75 9.33 -0.73
N GLY A 127 -17.62 9.84 -0.26
CA GLY A 127 -17.10 9.52 1.07
C GLY A 127 -16.36 8.19 1.16
N LEU A 128 -16.09 7.52 0.05
CA LEU A 128 -15.54 6.15 0.02
C LEU A 128 -14.02 6.06 0.29
N LEU A 129 -13.31 7.18 0.32
CA LEU A 129 -11.89 7.23 0.63
C LEU A 129 -11.67 7.55 2.10
N GLU A 130 -11.15 6.58 2.84
CA GLU A 130 -10.78 6.76 4.25
C GLU A 130 -9.27 6.99 4.38
N PHE A 131 -8.85 7.82 5.33
CA PHE A 131 -7.42 8.12 5.55
C PHE A 131 -6.60 6.85 5.85
N GLN A 132 -7.19 5.91 6.57
CA GLN A 132 -6.60 4.63 6.92
C GLN A 132 -6.23 3.80 5.67
N GLN A 133 -6.92 4.01 4.55
CA GLN A 133 -6.61 3.36 3.27
C GLN A 133 -5.37 3.96 2.59
N LEU A 134 -5.02 5.21 2.91
CA LEU A 134 -3.81 5.87 2.40
C LEU A 134 -2.56 5.41 3.15
N THR A 135 -2.74 5.15 4.45
CA THR A 135 -1.69 4.55 5.28
C THR A 135 -1.45 3.09 4.88
N HIS A 136 -0.22 2.59 5.03
CA HIS A 136 0.22 1.22 4.70
C HIS A 136 0.67 1.00 3.25
N LEU A 137 0.50 1.97 2.35
CA LEU A 137 1.25 2.01 1.11
C LEU A 137 2.67 2.47 1.49
N PRO A 138 3.75 1.70 1.23
CA PRO A 138 4.00 0.92 0.00
C PRO A 138 3.61 -0.55 0.06
N ASN A 139 3.40 -1.12 1.24
CA ASN A 139 3.00 -2.52 1.42
C ASN A 139 1.49 -2.65 1.20
N ARG A 140 1.08 -2.76 -0.06
CA ARG A 140 -0.33 -3.00 -0.47
C ARG A 140 -0.92 -4.33 0.04
N GLY A 141 -0.31 -4.97 1.03
CA GLY A 141 -0.51 -6.39 1.31
C GLY A 141 0.03 -7.24 0.17
N ILE A 142 -0.09 -8.55 0.34
CA ILE A 142 0.23 -9.52 -0.70
C ILE A 142 -1.06 -10.23 -1.07
N PHE A 143 -1.30 -10.37 -2.38
CA PHE A 143 -2.37 -11.19 -2.89
C PHE A 143 -1.91 -12.63 -3.09
N GLY A 144 -2.66 -13.61 -2.61
CA GLY A 144 -2.42 -15.01 -2.92
C GLY A 144 -3.53 -15.91 -2.43
N TYR A 145 -3.84 -16.92 -3.25
CA TYR A 145 -4.81 -17.97 -2.89
C TYR A 145 -4.25 -18.95 -1.84
N ALA A 146 -2.92 -19.09 -1.80
CA ALA A 146 -2.18 -19.94 -0.87
C ALA A 146 -0.72 -19.49 -0.88
N CYS A 147 -0.22 -19.04 0.26
CA CYS A 147 1.14 -18.53 0.42
C CYS A 147 1.86 -19.22 1.56
N TYR A 148 3.20 -19.18 1.51
CA TYR A 148 4.08 -19.72 2.53
C TYR A 148 4.00 -21.26 2.66
N ALA A 149 4.83 -21.82 3.55
CA ALA A 149 4.99 -23.27 3.72
C ALA A 149 3.70 -24.00 4.17
N SER A 150 2.71 -23.28 4.71
CA SER A 150 1.41 -23.82 5.12
C SER A 150 0.30 -23.62 4.10
N GLY A 151 0.56 -22.94 2.97
CA GLY A 151 -0.46 -22.62 1.98
C GLY A 151 -1.60 -21.75 2.52
N THR A 152 -1.33 -20.98 3.58
CA THR A 152 -2.27 -20.05 4.21
C THR A 152 -2.40 -18.80 3.37
N MET A 153 -3.59 -18.20 3.33
CA MET A 153 -3.75 -16.91 2.66
C MET A 153 -3.01 -15.81 3.45
N PRO A 154 -2.51 -14.76 2.77
CA PRO A 154 -2.05 -13.54 3.43
C PRO A 154 -3.12 -12.92 4.35
N GLU A 155 -2.72 -12.01 5.23
CA GLU A 155 -3.56 -11.39 6.27
C GLU A 155 -4.92 -10.88 5.75
N ASP A 156 -4.92 -10.06 4.69
CA ASP A 156 -6.16 -9.55 4.08
C ASP A 156 -7.06 -10.68 3.54
N GLY A 157 -6.46 -11.77 3.05
CA GLY A 157 -7.18 -12.95 2.57
C GLY A 157 -7.82 -13.74 3.71
N MET A 158 -7.11 -13.91 4.83
CA MET A 158 -7.65 -14.53 6.04
C MET A 158 -8.80 -13.69 6.61
N LYS A 159 -8.61 -12.37 6.70
CA LYS A 159 -9.65 -11.45 7.15
C LYS A 159 -10.87 -11.46 6.23
N MET A 160 -10.68 -11.56 4.91
CA MET A 160 -11.79 -11.76 3.98
C MET A 160 -12.58 -13.04 4.29
N LEU A 161 -11.90 -14.16 4.56
CA LEU A 161 -12.59 -15.41 4.93
C LEU A 161 -13.38 -15.25 6.24
N GLU A 162 -12.86 -14.50 7.22
CA GLU A 162 -13.62 -14.16 8.43
C GLU A 162 -14.88 -13.34 8.13
N LEU A 163 -14.78 -12.35 7.24
CA LEU A 163 -15.93 -11.55 6.81
C LEU A 163 -16.98 -12.42 6.09
N VAL A 164 -16.54 -13.34 5.23
CA VAL A 164 -17.42 -14.32 4.60
C VAL A 164 -18.11 -15.17 5.66
N ASP A 165 -17.38 -15.69 6.64
CA ASP A 165 -17.94 -16.53 7.70
C ASP A 165 -18.95 -15.80 8.58
N LYS A 166 -18.73 -14.51 8.83
CA LYS A 166 -19.66 -13.64 9.54
C LYS A 166 -20.78 -13.09 8.65
N ARG A 167 -20.77 -13.38 7.34
CA ARG A 167 -21.69 -12.86 6.31
C ARG A 167 -21.71 -11.33 6.21
N GLU A 168 -20.55 -10.71 6.42
CA GLU A 168 -20.35 -9.25 6.41
C GLU A 168 -20.19 -8.71 4.97
N ALA A 169 -21.23 -8.88 4.14
CA ALA A 169 -21.20 -8.46 2.74
C ALA A 169 -20.95 -6.95 2.57
N ILE A 170 -21.50 -6.12 3.46
CA ILE A 170 -21.33 -4.66 3.43
C ILE A 170 -19.85 -4.28 3.56
N GLU A 171 -19.11 -4.95 4.45
CA GLU A 171 -17.70 -4.66 4.65
C GLU A 171 -16.86 -5.12 3.45
N LEU A 172 -17.22 -6.26 2.83
CA LEU A 172 -16.61 -6.68 1.57
C LEU A 172 -16.91 -5.66 0.46
N GLU A 173 -18.13 -5.14 0.35
CA GLU A 173 -18.46 -4.10 -0.64
C GLU A 173 -17.66 -2.80 -0.44
N LYS A 174 -17.37 -2.42 0.83
CA LYS A 174 -16.44 -1.32 1.10
C LYS A 174 -15.02 -1.63 0.63
N TRP A 175 -14.53 -2.86 0.85
CA TRP A 175 -13.21 -3.27 0.36
C TRP A 175 -13.11 -3.28 -1.17
N LEU A 176 -14.21 -3.55 -1.87
CA LEU A 176 -14.26 -3.46 -3.34
C LEU A 176 -14.00 -2.03 -3.83
N ARG A 177 -14.27 -1.05 -2.97
CA ARG A 177 -14.11 0.39 -3.21
C ARG A 177 -12.81 0.94 -2.61
N ASP A 178 -12.05 0.13 -1.89
CA ASP A 178 -10.79 0.54 -1.27
C ASP A 178 -9.78 0.98 -2.35
N ILE A 179 -8.89 1.90 -2.01
CA ILE A 179 -7.81 2.33 -2.92
C ILE A 179 -6.81 1.21 -3.18
N ASN A 180 -6.67 0.26 -2.25
CA ASN A 180 -5.75 -0.87 -2.31
C ASN A 180 -6.30 -1.97 -3.23
N PRO A 181 -5.61 -2.29 -4.34
CA PRO A 181 -6.04 -3.33 -5.27
C PRO A 181 -6.06 -4.74 -4.65
N VAL A 182 -5.24 -5.04 -3.65
CA VAL A 182 -5.26 -6.37 -3.00
C VAL A 182 -6.57 -6.60 -2.24
N LYS A 183 -7.03 -5.60 -1.48
CA LYS A 183 -8.35 -5.66 -0.82
C LYS A 183 -9.50 -5.76 -1.81
N GLN A 184 -9.43 -5.07 -2.95
CA GLN A 184 -10.43 -5.20 -4.02
C GLN A 184 -10.53 -6.63 -4.52
N VAL A 185 -9.38 -7.29 -4.77
CA VAL A 185 -9.34 -8.68 -5.25
C VAL A 185 -9.90 -9.63 -4.19
N TYR A 186 -9.50 -9.49 -2.92
CA TYR A 186 -10.07 -10.34 -1.86
C TYR A 186 -11.56 -10.08 -1.66
N SER A 187 -12.01 -8.82 -1.69
CA SER A 187 -13.43 -8.49 -1.66
C SER A 187 -14.22 -9.21 -2.75
N TYR A 188 -13.73 -9.14 -3.99
CA TYR A 188 -14.33 -9.85 -5.12
C TYR A 188 -14.48 -11.34 -4.83
N LEU A 189 -13.40 -11.98 -4.36
CA LEU A 189 -13.40 -13.41 -4.04
C LEU A 189 -14.38 -13.74 -2.91
N GLY A 190 -14.42 -12.92 -1.86
CA GLY A 190 -15.34 -13.08 -0.73
C GLY A 190 -16.80 -12.94 -1.15
N LEU A 191 -17.13 -11.95 -1.98
CA LEU A 191 -18.47 -11.76 -2.53
C LEU A 191 -18.88 -12.94 -3.42
N LYS A 192 -17.99 -13.44 -4.29
CA LYS A 192 -18.24 -14.67 -5.08
C LYS A 192 -18.49 -15.88 -4.19
N LEU A 193 -17.74 -16.03 -3.10
CA LEU A 193 -17.91 -17.13 -2.16
C LEU A 193 -19.25 -17.04 -1.41
N LEU A 194 -19.67 -15.84 -0.98
CA LEU A 194 -20.99 -15.62 -0.39
C LEU A 194 -22.12 -15.87 -1.39
N GLN A 195 -21.97 -15.46 -2.65
CA GLN A 195 -22.95 -15.78 -3.70
C GLN A 195 -23.09 -17.30 -3.87
N ALA A 196 -21.96 -18.02 -3.90
CA ALA A 196 -21.95 -19.47 -4.09
C ALA A 196 -22.45 -20.27 -2.87
N ARG A 197 -22.16 -19.82 -1.65
CA ARG A 197 -22.47 -20.55 -0.41
C ARG A 197 -23.81 -20.15 0.21
N ASP A 198 -24.10 -18.84 0.21
CA ASP A 198 -25.19 -18.24 0.96
C ASP A 198 -26.27 -17.62 0.06
N SER A 199 -26.11 -17.70 -1.27
CA SER A 199 -27.07 -17.18 -2.26
C SER A 199 -27.42 -15.70 -2.08
N ILE A 200 -26.45 -14.89 -1.64
CA ILE A 200 -26.66 -13.45 -1.48
C ILE A 200 -26.91 -12.78 -2.84
N SER A 201 -27.79 -11.78 -2.85
CA SER A 201 -27.97 -10.89 -4.00
C SER A 201 -27.08 -9.66 -3.82
N LEU A 202 -26.36 -9.29 -4.87
CA LEU A 202 -25.54 -8.07 -4.90
C LEU A 202 -26.32 -6.96 -5.58
N THR A 203 -25.99 -5.71 -5.24
CA THR A 203 -26.52 -4.56 -5.97
C THR A 203 -25.96 -4.50 -7.40
N ASP A 204 -26.63 -3.79 -8.30
CA ASP A 204 -26.13 -3.56 -9.66
C ASP A 204 -24.78 -2.84 -9.65
N GLU A 205 -24.60 -1.88 -8.72
CA GLU A 205 -23.36 -1.14 -8.55
C GLU A 205 -22.20 -2.06 -8.13
N THR A 206 -22.41 -2.91 -7.12
CA THR A 206 -21.42 -3.91 -6.70
C THR A 206 -21.09 -4.87 -7.85
N THR A 207 -22.11 -5.34 -8.57
CA THR A 207 -21.93 -6.23 -9.73
C THR A 207 -21.10 -5.57 -10.83
N GLN A 208 -21.33 -4.29 -11.10
CA GLN A 208 -20.56 -3.54 -12.09
C GLN A 208 -19.10 -3.36 -11.66
N LEU A 209 -18.84 -2.99 -10.41
CA LEU A 209 -17.47 -2.88 -9.87
C LEU A 209 -16.71 -4.21 -9.97
N MET A 210 -17.39 -5.33 -9.68
CA MET A 210 -16.79 -6.66 -9.82
C MET A 210 -16.40 -6.96 -11.27
N ARG A 211 -17.25 -6.63 -12.26
CA ARG A 211 -16.94 -6.81 -13.70
C ARG A 211 -15.77 -5.93 -14.17
N GLU A 212 -15.71 -4.69 -13.69
CA GLU A 212 -14.57 -3.81 -13.97
C GLU A 212 -13.26 -4.39 -13.44
N LEU A 213 -13.32 -5.02 -12.26
CA LEU A 213 -12.15 -5.64 -11.64
C LEU A 213 -11.65 -6.86 -12.43
N GLU A 214 -12.55 -7.70 -12.97
CA GLU A 214 -12.21 -8.87 -13.81
C GLU A 214 -11.38 -8.50 -15.05
N THR A 215 -11.58 -7.30 -15.59
CA THR A 215 -10.88 -6.81 -16.80
C THR A 215 -9.71 -5.87 -16.49
N SER A 216 -9.50 -5.57 -15.20
CA SER A 216 -8.53 -4.57 -14.74
C SER A 216 -7.09 -4.95 -15.04
N SER A 217 -6.34 -4.00 -15.64
CA SER A 217 -4.89 -4.08 -15.81
C SER A 217 -4.11 -3.55 -14.61
N LYS A 218 -4.78 -3.11 -13.53
CA LYS A 218 -4.11 -2.70 -12.29
C LYS A 218 -3.28 -3.85 -11.76
N LEU A 219 -2.12 -3.54 -11.18
CA LEU A 219 -1.19 -4.54 -10.67
C LEU A 219 -1.47 -4.83 -9.19
N VAL A 220 -1.40 -6.10 -8.83
CA VAL A 220 -1.33 -6.57 -7.44
C VAL A 220 0.01 -7.26 -7.23
N TYR A 221 0.63 -7.02 -6.07
CA TYR A 221 1.79 -7.80 -5.67
C TYR A 221 1.28 -9.17 -5.23
N SER A 222 1.57 -10.19 -6.04
CA SER A 222 1.02 -11.52 -5.90
C SER A 222 2.08 -12.51 -5.47
N CYS A 223 1.61 -13.53 -4.76
CA CYS A 223 2.34 -14.66 -4.27
C CYS A 223 1.82 -15.95 -4.92
N SER A 224 2.75 -16.81 -5.35
CA SER A 224 2.45 -18.16 -5.82
C SER A 224 3.34 -19.18 -5.10
N GLY A 225 2.75 -19.91 -4.14
CA GLY A 225 3.49 -20.88 -3.34
C GLY A 225 4.38 -20.23 -2.27
N CYS A 226 5.57 -20.78 -2.04
CA CYS A 226 6.43 -20.36 -0.93
C CYS A 226 7.36 -19.19 -1.26
N THR A 227 7.79 -19.05 -2.53
CA THR A 227 8.93 -18.19 -2.89
C THR A 227 8.72 -17.32 -4.12
N PHE A 228 7.62 -17.46 -4.86
CA PHE A 228 7.36 -16.64 -6.05
C PHE A 228 6.52 -15.43 -5.70
N TRP A 229 7.08 -14.24 -5.93
CA TRP A 229 6.44 -12.96 -5.68
C TRP A 229 6.65 -12.05 -6.88
N ASP A 230 5.57 -11.52 -7.47
CA ASP A 230 5.66 -10.60 -8.61
C ASP A 230 4.44 -9.67 -8.70
N PHE A 231 4.59 -8.56 -9.40
CA PHE A 231 3.47 -7.69 -9.76
C PHE A 231 2.74 -8.23 -10.99
N VAL A 232 1.49 -8.62 -10.80
CA VAL A 232 0.66 -9.22 -11.85
C VAL A 232 -0.64 -8.43 -12.05
N PRO A 233 -1.16 -8.33 -13.28
CA PRO A 233 -2.46 -7.70 -13.52
C PRO A 233 -3.60 -8.45 -12.82
N ILE A 234 -4.54 -7.74 -12.21
CA ILE A 234 -5.70 -8.33 -11.52
C ILE A 234 -6.48 -9.29 -12.43
N LYS A 235 -6.70 -8.93 -13.71
CA LYS A 235 -7.35 -9.80 -14.69
C LYS A 235 -6.71 -11.18 -14.85
N SER A 236 -5.41 -11.31 -14.60
CA SER A 236 -4.70 -12.61 -14.66
C SER A 236 -4.96 -13.47 -13.42
N GLN A 237 -5.37 -12.84 -12.31
CA GLN A 237 -5.65 -13.50 -11.05
C GLN A 237 -7.12 -13.90 -10.93
N LEU A 238 -8.03 -13.09 -11.48
CA LEU A 238 -9.48 -13.30 -11.47
C LEU A 238 -9.98 -14.06 -12.70
N THR A 239 -9.30 -15.13 -13.10
CA THR A 239 -9.81 -16.03 -14.15
C THR A 239 -10.91 -16.93 -13.61
N THR A 240 -11.82 -17.37 -14.48
CA THR A 240 -12.89 -18.32 -14.12
C THR A 240 -12.34 -19.55 -13.39
N ASP A 241 -11.23 -20.12 -13.88
CA ASP A 241 -10.61 -21.29 -13.26
C ASP A 241 -10.05 -21.01 -11.86
N ASN A 242 -9.41 -19.84 -11.66
CA ASN A 242 -8.89 -19.47 -10.35
C ASN A 242 -10.03 -19.24 -9.35
N ILE A 243 -11.08 -18.54 -9.77
CA ILE A 243 -12.26 -18.25 -8.94
C ILE A 243 -12.96 -19.55 -8.56
N ASN A 244 -13.21 -20.44 -9.53
CA ASN A 244 -13.87 -21.72 -9.27
C ASN A 244 -13.04 -22.58 -8.30
N ARG A 245 -11.72 -22.71 -8.52
CA ARG A 245 -10.83 -23.45 -7.61
C ARG A 245 -10.85 -22.85 -6.20
N PHE A 246 -10.83 -21.53 -6.08
CA PHE A 246 -10.92 -20.85 -4.79
C PHE A 246 -12.26 -21.15 -4.10
N ILE A 247 -13.38 -21.05 -4.83
CA ILE A 247 -14.71 -21.35 -4.29
C ILE A 247 -14.77 -22.81 -3.81
N GLU A 248 -14.38 -23.78 -4.64
CA GLU A 248 -14.41 -25.20 -4.27
C GLU A 248 -13.57 -25.49 -3.02
N ARG A 249 -12.37 -24.91 -2.92
CA ARG A 249 -11.50 -25.08 -1.74
C ARG A 249 -12.11 -24.52 -0.45
N ASN A 250 -12.94 -23.48 -0.54
CA ASN A 250 -13.47 -22.75 0.61
C ASN A 250 -14.97 -22.94 0.84
N LYS A 251 -15.63 -23.79 0.04
CA LYS A 251 -16.98 -24.27 0.32
C LYS A 251 -16.91 -25.08 1.62
N LYS A 252 -17.60 -24.62 2.67
CA LYS A 252 -17.78 -25.44 3.88
C LYS A 252 -18.51 -26.72 3.47
N THR A 253 -17.88 -27.87 3.68
CA THR A 253 -18.60 -29.15 3.74
C THR A 253 -19.61 -29.02 4.87
N LYS A 254 -20.91 -29.14 4.53
CA LYS A 254 -21.97 -29.25 5.53
C LYS A 254 -21.82 -30.55 6.31
#